data_AF-A0A9D4QRI4-F1
#
_entry.id   AF-A0A9D4QRI4-F1
#
_cell.length_a   1.000
_cell.length_b   1.000
_cell.length_c   1.000
_cell.angle_alpha   90.00
_cell.angle_beta   90.00
_cell.angle_gamma   90.00
#
_symmetry.space_group_name_H-M   'P 1'
#
loop_
_entity.id
_entity.type
_entity.pdbx_description
1 polymer ?
#
loop_
_entity_poly.entity_id
_entity_poly.type
_entity_poly.pdbx_seq_one_letter_code
_entity_poly.pdbx_strand_id
1 'polypeptide(L)'
;MAQNRLIKQRQDTSPNQTQSHIKRSLRKAKEPEIVDGQSADRRDYIVHFENVAHWNDWDNLEKTQQLIMSLKGNAQKLLSDVQPSQMNNYSYLLEVLGRRFSPVERETAYRCEFRNRRQKKTESASDFGYALQKLCLQAYPTVHSEAREIYVIT
;
A
#
# COMPACT_ATOMS: atom_id res chain seq x y z
N MET A 1 -59.10 -19.96 15.73
CA MET A 1 -58.37 -20.07 14.45
C MET A 1 -58.03 -18.65 14.01
N ALA A 2 -56.87 -18.12 14.41
CA ALA A 2 -55.55 -18.25 13.77
C ALA A 2 -55.28 -17.15 12.71
N GLN A 3 -54.32 -16.27 13.04
CA GLN A 3 -53.28 -15.66 12.16
C GLN A 3 -53.74 -14.78 10.97
N ASN A 4 -53.25 -13.54 10.75
CA ASN A 4 -51.84 -13.12 10.71
C ASN A 4 -51.63 -11.61 10.91
N ARG A 5 -50.55 -11.27 11.62
CA ARG A 5 -49.89 -9.96 11.65
C ARG A 5 -49.16 -9.71 10.33
N LEU A 6 -49.38 -8.54 9.73
CA LEU A 6 -48.43 -7.94 8.78
C LEU A 6 -47.99 -6.59 9.34
N ILE A 7 -47.03 -6.67 10.26
CA ILE A 7 -46.22 -5.53 10.67
C ILE A 7 -45.37 -5.19 9.45
N LYS A 8 -45.72 -4.09 8.76
CA LYS A 8 -44.82 -3.41 7.83
C LYS A 8 -43.57 -3.03 8.65
N GLN A 9 -42.50 -3.81 8.54
CA GLN A 9 -41.19 -3.40 8.99
C GLN A 9 -40.86 -2.11 8.22
N ARG A 10 -40.96 -0.98 8.91
CA ARG A 10 -40.29 0.25 8.50
C ARG A 10 -38.80 -0.07 8.55
N GLN A 11 -38.18 -0.22 7.39
CA GLN A 11 -36.74 -0.14 7.30
C GLN A 11 -36.40 1.32 7.59
N ASP A 12 -36.00 1.59 8.82
CA ASP A 12 -35.35 2.85 9.19
C ASP A 12 -33.95 2.84 8.56
N THR A 13 -33.88 3.05 7.25
CA THR A 13 -32.63 3.41 6.59
C THR A 13 -32.22 4.79 7.11
N SER A 14 -31.25 4.78 8.03
CA SER A 14 -30.71 6.00 8.62
C SER A 14 -30.27 6.98 7.53
N PRO A 15 -30.77 8.23 7.52
CA PRO A 15 -30.50 9.22 6.46
C PRO A 15 -29.00 9.51 6.25
N ASN A 16 -28.16 9.16 7.23
CA ASN A 16 -26.71 9.33 7.19
C ASN A 16 -26.01 8.40 6.17
N GLN A 17 -26.53 7.19 5.95
CA GLN A 17 -25.94 6.25 4.99
C GLN A 17 -26.23 6.69 3.54
N THR A 18 -27.47 7.05 3.25
CA THR A 18 -27.90 7.51 1.92
C THR A 18 -27.19 8.79 1.49
N GLN A 19 -26.99 9.75 2.39
CA GLN A 19 -26.25 10.98 2.08
C GLN A 19 -24.76 10.74 1.84
N SER A 20 -24.14 9.79 2.56
CA SER A 20 -22.74 9.45 2.35
C SER A 20 -22.50 8.83 0.98
N HIS A 21 -23.34 7.88 0.54
CA HIS A 21 -23.25 7.27 -0.78
C HIS A 21 -23.44 8.28 -1.92
N ILE A 22 -24.38 9.21 -1.79
CA ILE A 22 -24.57 10.29 -2.77
C ILE A 22 -23.33 11.19 -2.86
N LYS A 23 -22.73 11.57 -1.71
CA LYS A 23 -21.50 12.35 -1.70
C LYS A 23 -20.32 11.60 -2.32
N ARG A 24 -20.21 10.27 -2.11
CA ARG A 24 -19.16 9.45 -2.73
C ARG A 24 -19.30 9.42 -4.26
N SER A 25 -20.52 9.30 -4.77
CA SER A 25 -20.85 9.31 -6.20
C SER A 25 -20.51 10.61 -6.92
N LEU A 26 -20.37 11.73 -6.21
CA LEU A 26 -20.07 13.05 -6.78
C LEU A 26 -18.57 13.38 -6.79
N ARG A 27 -17.71 12.53 -6.20
CA ARG A 27 -16.27 12.81 -6.12
C ARG A 27 -15.60 12.55 -7.46
N LYS A 28 -14.69 13.44 -7.85
CA LYS A 28 -13.79 13.20 -8.99
C LYS A 28 -12.84 12.06 -8.64
N ALA A 29 -12.81 11.04 -9.50
CA ALA A 29 -11.86 9.95 -9.39
C ALA A 29 -10.43 10.48 -9.43
N LYS A 30 -9.54 9.81 -8.71
CA LYS A 30 -8.11 10.08 -8.66
C LYS A 30 -7.35 8.99 -9.36
N GLU A 31 -6.33 9.35 -10.12
CA GLU A 31 -5.43 8.39 -10.74
C GLU A 31 -4.24 8.11 -9.81
N PRO A 32 -3.77 6.86 -9.72
CA PRO A 32 -2.61 6.53 -8.94
C PRO A 32 -1.34 7.01 -9.65
N GLU A 33 -0.29 7.28 -8.89
CA GLU A 33 1.02 7.63 -9.44
C GLU A 33 1.59 6.51 -10.33
N ILE A 34 2.30 6.90 -11.38
CA ILE A 34 2.97 5.96 -12.29
C ILE A 34 4.28 5.50 -11.67
N VAL A 35 4.51 4.18 -11.63
CA VAL A 35 5.75 3.58 -11.12
C VAL A 35 6.55 2.94 -12.25
N ASP A 36 7.77 3.43 -12.44
CA ASP A 36 8.75 2.91 -13.41
C ASP A 36 9.65 1.79 -12.84
N GLY A 37 9.61 1.61 -11.51
CA GLY A 37 10.41 0.65 -10.76
C GLY A 37 11.78 1.16 -10.30
N GLN A 38 12.06 2.46 -10.43
CA GLN A 38 13.34 3.08 -10.01
C GLN A 38 13.16 4.25 -9.06
N SER A 39 12.05 4.99 -9.16
CA SER A 39 11.95 6.34 -8.59
C SER A 39 11.25 6.43 -7.23
N ALA A 40 10.38 5.48 -6.88
CA ALA A 40 9.61 5.49 -5.63
C ALA A 40 9.91 4.26 -4.76
N ASP A 41 10.02 4.44 -3.44
CA ASP A 41 10.03 3.31 -2.50
C ASP A 41 8.69 2.57 -2.64
N ARG A 42 8.76 1.25 -2.86
CA ARG A 42 7.58 0.40 -3.03
C ARG A 42 6.56 0.64 -1.90
N ARG A 43 7.01 0.76 -0.65
CA ARG A 43 6.09 0.92 0.50
C ARG A 43 5.34 2.23 0.43
N ASP A 44 6.05 3.32 0.14
CA ASP A 44 5.47 4.66 0.03
C ASP A 44 4.43 4.69 -1.10
N TYR A 45 4.75 4.03 -2.23
CA TYR A 45 3.81 3.88 -3.34
C TYR A 45 2.57 3.05 -2.98
N ILE A 46 2.70 1.89 -2.31
CA ILE A 46 1.54 1.08 -1.91
C ILE A 46 0.62 1.85 -0.97
N VAL A 47 1.18 2.61 -0.02
CA VAL A 47 0.38 3.47 0.87
C VAL A 47 -0.37 4.53 0.07
N HIS A 48 0.29 5.20 -0.88
CA HIS A 48 -0.37 6.14 -1.79
C HIS A 48 -1.49 5.48 -2.60
N PHE A 49 -1.21 4.33 -3.20
CA PHE A 49 -2.15 3.58 -4.02
C PHE A 49 -3.41 3.18 -3.23
N GLU A 50 -3.24 2.67 -2.01
CA GLU A 50 -4.37 2.28 -1.15
C GLU A 50 -5.23 3.49 -0.74
N ASN A 51 -4.62 4.66 -0.52
CA ASN A 51 -5.37 5.89 -0.26
C ASN A 51 -6.18 6.34 -1.48
N VAL A 52 -5.61 6.24 -2.69
CA VAL A 52 -6.32 6.52 -3.95
C VAL A 52 -7.47 5.54 -4.16
N ALA A 53 -7.23 4.25 -3.94
CA ALA A 53 -8.25 3.22 -4.06
C ALA A 53 -9.39 3.43 -3.06
N HIS A 54 -9.07 3.80 -1.82
CA HIS A 54 -10.06 4.14 -0.81
C HIS A 54 -10.89 5.38 -1.18
N TRP A 55 -10.25 6.42 -1.74
CA TRP A 55 -10.94 7.62 -2.21
C TRP A 55 -11.94 7.30 -3.33
N ASN A 56 -11.53 6.43 -4.26
CA ASN A 56 -12.30 6.01 -5.41
C ASN A 56 -13.32 4.89 -5.12
N ASP A 57 -13.28 4.30 -3.92
CA ASP A 57 -14.13 3.17 -3.52
C ASP A 57 -13.91 1.93 -4.40
N TRP A 58 -12.66 1.69 -4.84
CA TRP A 58 -12.32 0.58 -5.72
C TRP A 58 -12.44 -0.78 -5.05
N ASP A 59 -13.06 -1.72 -5.77
CA ASP A 59 -13.02 -3.12 -5.40
C ASP A 59 -11.65 -3.77 -5.73
N ASN A 60 -11.46 -5.03 -5.35
CA ASN A 60 -10.19 -5.73 -5.59
C ASN A 60 -9.86 -5.92 -7.08
N LEU A 61 -10.87 -6.02 -7.95
CA LEU A 61 -10.67 -6.16 -9.39
C LEU A 61 -10.21 -4.83 -9.99
N GLU A 62 -10.86 -3.73 -9.63
CA GLU A 62 -10.49 -2.38 -10.03
C GLU A 62 -9.10 -2.01 -9.50
N LYS A 63 -8.81 -2.28 -8.22
CA LYS A 63 -7.45 -2.12 -7.67
C LYS A 63 -6.41 -2.86 -8.49
N THR A 64 -6.73 -4.08 -8.91
CA THR A 64 -5.82 -4.89 -9.71
C THR A 64 -5.56 -4.27 -11.08
N GLN A 65 -6.62 -3.85 -11.79
CA GLN A 65 -6.51 -3.22 -13.10
C GLN A 65 -5.74 -1.90 -13.03
N GLN A 66 -6.07 -1.06 -12.05
CA GLN A 66 -5.43 0.24 -11.84
C GLN A 66 -3.95 0.08 -11.47
N LEU A 67 -3.62 -0.91 -10.64
CA LEU A 67 -2.25 -1.26 -10.34
C LEU A 67 -1.51 -1.61 -11.64
N ILE A 68 -2.02 -2.54 -12.44
CA ILE A 68 -1.43 -2.92 -13.73
C ILE A 68 -1.22 -1.71 -14.65
N MET A 69 -2.21 -0.83 -14.76
CA MET A 69 -2.15 0.36 -15.63
C MET A 69 -1.11 1.39 -15.18
N SER A 70 -0.89 1.49 -13.88
CA SER A 70 0.09 2.40 -13.28
C SER A 70 1.53 1.91 -13.34
N LEU A 71 1.76 0.63 -13.66
CA LEU A 71 3.12 0.10 -13.86
C LEU A 71 3.66 0.47 -15.25
N LYS A 72 4.87 1.03 -15.27
CA LYS A 72 5.61 1.35 -16.49
C LYS A 72 7.04 0.84 -16.41
N GLY A 73 7.76 0.90 -17.53
CA GLY A 73 9.19 0.61 -17.57
C GLY A 73 9.55 -0.79 -17.05
N ASN A 74 10.46 -0.85 -16.06
CA ASN A 74 10.91 -2.12 -15.50
C ASN A 74 9.83 -2.82 -14.65
N ALA A 75 8.92 -2.04 -14.06
CA ALA A 75 7.79 -2.58 -13.29
C ALA A 75 6.76 -3.26 -14.19
N GLN A 76 6.51 -2.72 -15.39
CA GLN A 76 5.61 -3.35 -16.36
C GLN A 76 6.15 -4.70 -16.86
N LYS A 77 7.48 -4.86 -16.99
CA LYS A 77 8.10 -6.14 -17.40
C LYS A 77 7.81 -7.29 -16.44
N LEU A 78 7.41 -7.00 -15.19
CA LEU A 78 6.97 -8.01 -14.23
C LEU A 78 5.72 -8.75 -14.71
N LEU A 79 4.85 -8.04 -15.43
CA LEU A 79 3.57 -8.59 -15.87
C LEU A 79 3.74 -9.67 -16.94
N SER A 80 4.87 -9.69 -17.66
CA SER A 80 5.18 -10.74 -18.64
C SER A 80 5.35 -12.12 -18.01
N ASP A 81 5.75 -12.18 -16.74
CA ASP A 81 5.99 -13.43 -16.02
C ASP A 81 4.73 -13.90 -15.26
N VAL A 82 3.67 -13.11 -15.26
CA VAL A 82 2.42 -13.38 -14.55
C VAL A 82 1.41 -14.05 -15.47
N GLN A 83 0.85 -15.16 -15.04
CA GLN A 83 -0.22 -15.83 -15.79
C GLN A 83 -1.49 -14.95 -15.84
N PRO A 84 -2.23 -14.91 -16.97
CA PRO A 84 -3.45 -14.11 -17.08
C PRO A 84 -4.49 -14.40 -15.99
N SER A 85 -4.58 -15.66 -15.52
CA SER A 85 -5.48 -16.06 -14.44
C SER A 85 -5.14 -15.43 -13.08
N GLN A 86 -3.88 -15.03 -12.88
CA GLN A 86 -3.39 -14.38 -11.67
C GLN A 86 -3.41 -12.84 -11.78
N MET A 87 -3.65 -12.29 -12.98
CA MET A 87 -3.76 -10.84 -13.21
C MET A 87 -5.05 -10.23 -12.64
N ASN A 88 -5.93 -11.02 -12.02
CA ASN A 88 -7.12 -10.52 -11.30
C ASN A 88 -6.94 -10.62 -9.77
N ASN A 89 -5.79 -11.10 -9.30
CA ASN A 89 -5.51 -11.27 -7.88
C ASN A 89 -4.59 -10.16 -7.37
N TYR A 90 -5.19 -9.17 -6.71
CA TYR A 90 -4.48 -8.03 -6.14
C TYR A 90 -3.34 -8.44 -5.20
N SER A 91 -3.60 -9.40 -4.30
CA SER A 91 -2.62 -9.84 -3.30
C SER A 91 -1.42 -10.50 -3.95
N TYR A 92 -1.66 -11.32 -4.98
CA TYR A 92 -0.59 -11.95 -5.74
C TYR A 92 0.29 -10.92 -6.46
N LEU A 93 -0.30 -9.91 -7.09
CA LEU A 93 0.47 -8.86 -7.75
C LEU A 93 1.31 -8.04 -6.77
N LEU A 94 0.79 -7.73 -5.57
CA LEU A 94 1.56 -7.07 -4.52
C LEU A 94 2.76 -7.89 -4.06
N GLU A 95 2.61 -9.21 -3.99
CA GLU A 95 3.68 -10.13 -3.62
C GLU A 95 4.76 -10.17 -4.71
N VAL A 96 4.35 -10.32 -5.97
CA VAL A 96 5.25 -10.39 -7.12
C VAL A 96 6.01 -9.06 -7.31
N LEU A 97 5.33 -7.92 -7.12
CA LEU A 97 5.97 -6.60 -7.02
C LEU A 97 6.97 -6.54 -5.86
N GLY A 98 6.61 -7.11 -4.71
CA GLY A 98 7.46 -7.16 -3.54
C GLY A 98 8.75 -7.92 -3.76
N ARG A 99 8.67 -9.12 -4.34
CA ARG A 99 9.85 -9.94 -4.63
C ARG A 99 10.82 -9.22 -5.58
N ARG A 100 10.31 -8.49 -6.57
CA ARG A 100 11.17 -7.79 -7.55
C ARG A 100 11.77 -6.50 -7.02
N PHE A 101 10.99 -5.69 -6.30
CA PHE A 101 11.42 -4.36 -5.86
C PHE A 101 11.95 -4.30 -4.43
N SER A 102 11.67 -5.32 -3.62
CA SER A 102 12.18 -5.49 -2.25
C SER A 102 12.60 -6.95 -1.98
N PRO A 103 13.53 -7.52 -2.78
CA PRO A 103 14.05 -8.86 -2.55
C PRO A 103 14.65 -9.01 -1.15
N VAL A 104 14.42 -10.17 -0.53
CA VAL A 104 14.94 -10.51 0.81
C VAL A 104 16.46 -10.49 0.82
N GLU A 105 17.10 -10.74 -0.32
CA GLU A 105 18.54 -10.67 -0.51
C GLU A 105 19.10 -9.26 -0.26
N ARG A 106 18.28 -8.21 -0.37
CA ARG A 106 18.68 -6.84 0.02
C ARG A 106 18.65 -6.61 1.52
N GLU A 107 18.01 -7.46 2.32
CA GLU A 107 17.95 -7.30 3.77
C GLU A 107 19.34 -7.25 4.41
N THR A 108 20.26 -8.12 3.96
CA THR A 108 21.65 -8.12 4.44
C THR A 108 22.40 -6.83 4.07
N ALA A 109 22.19 -6.32 2.86
CA ALA A 109 22.73 -5.04 2.42
C ALA A 109 22.16 -3.88 3.25
N TYR A 110 20.85 -3.85 3.49
CA TYR A 110 20.21 -2.85 4.34
C TYR A 110 20.69 -2.92 5.80
N ARG A 111 20.94 -4.12 6.35
CA ARG A 111 21.56 -4.28 7.68
C ARG A 111 22.97 -3.70 7.72
N CYS A 112 23.75 -3.90 6.66
CA CYS A 112 25.09 -3.32 6.54
C CYS A 112 25.02 -1.79 6.46
N GLU A 113 24.16 -1.26 5.58
CA GLU A 113 23.93 0.18 5.45
C GLU A 113 23.46 0.81 6.75
N PHE A 114 22.50 0.20 7.44
CA PHE A 114 21.98 0.66 8.72
C PHE A 114 23.09 0.78 9.78
N ARG A 115 23.89 -0.27 9.97
CA ARG A 115 25.00 -0.28 10.94
C ARG A 115 26.08 0.76 10.63
N ASN A 116 26.32 1.00 9.35
CA ASN A 116 27.34 1.93 8.87
C ASN A 116 26.80 3.34 8.65
N ARG A 117 25.49 3.58 8.84
CA ARG A 117 24.89 4.88 8.61
C ARG A 117 25.40 5.87 9.66
N ARG A 118 25.95 6.99 9.19
CA ARG A 118 26.41 8.12 10.00
C ARG A 118 25.76 9.40 9.51
N GLN A 119 25.45 10.32 10.41
CA GLN A 119 24.86 11.61 10.05
C GLN A 119 25.83 12.40 9.18
N LYS A 120 25.34 12.94 8.06
CA LYS A 120 26.16 13.78 7.18
C LYS A 120 26.29 15.18 7.79
N LYS A 121 27.38 15.90 7.48
CA LYS A 121 27.63 17.26 7.99
C LYS A 121 26.51 18.26 7.66
N THR A 122 25.78 18.03 6.57
CA THR A 122 24.70 18.90 6.08
C THR A 122 23.30 18.38 6.43
N GLU A 123 23.21 17.25 7.12
CA GLU A 123 21.94 16.58 7.42
C GLU A 123 21.45 16.96 8.81
N SER A 124 20.17 17.34 8.92
CA SER A 124 19.58 17.63 10.23
C SER A 124 19.42 16.35 11.06
N ALA A 125 19.33 16.47 12.39
CA ALA A 125 19.13 15.31 13.25
C ALA A 125 17.80 14.60 12.93
N SER A 126 16.75 15.34 12.57
CA SER A 126 15.45 14.80 12.18
C SER A 126 15.52 14.01 10.88
N ASP A 127 16.18 14.55 9.85
CA ASP A 127 16.36 13.86 8.56
C ASP A 127 17.18 12.58 8.74
N PHE A 128 18.21 12.64 9.58
CA PHE A 128 19.01 11.48 9.93
C PHE A 128 18.19 10.41 10.63
N GLY A 129 17.40 10.78 11.65
CA GLY A 129 16.52 9.86 12.38
C GLY A 129 15.49 9.22 11.45
N TYR A 130 14.87 10.00 10.56
CA TYR A 130 13.93 9.49 9.56
C TYR A 130 14.59 8.50 8.59
N ALA A 131 15.77 8.84 8.07
CA ALA A 131 16.52 7.96 7.18
C ALA A 131 16.94 6.66 7.89
N LEU A 132 17.35 6.74 9.16
CA LEU A 132 17.73 5.59 9.97
C LEU A 132 16.53 4.69 10.25
N GLN A 133 15.37 5.25 10.57
CA GLN A 133 14.12 4.50 10.71
C GLN A 133 13.74 3.79 9.41
N LYS A 134 13.81 4.47 8.26
CA LYS A 134 13.52 3.86 6.96
C LYS A 134 14.45 2.70 6.66
N LEU A 135 15.76 2.84 6.92
CA LEU A 135 16.74 1.76 6.79
C LEU A 135 16.44 0.59 7.74
N CYS A 136 16.06 0.86 9.00
CA CYS A 136 15.67 -0.17 9.97
C CYS A 136 14.51 -1.03 9.43
N LEU A 137 13.47 -0.40 8.87
CA LEU A 137 12.32 -1.09 8.29
C LEU A 137 12.70 -2.01 7.11
N GLN A 138 13.74 -1.67 6.37
CA GLN A 138 14.23 -2.48 5.24
C GLN A 138 15.21 -3.58 5.71
N ALA A 139 16.00 -3.29 6.75
CA ALA A 139 16.99 -4.20 7.34
C ALA A 139 16.38 -5.29 8.23
N TYR A 140 15.23 -5.00 8.85
CA TYR A 140 14.57 -5.86 9.83
C TYR A 140 13.04 -5.89 9.64
N PRO A 141 12.55 -6.41 8.50
CA PRO A 141 11.12 -6.43 8.19
C PRO A 141 10.28 -7.26 9.17
N THR A 142 10.88 -8.23 9.86
CA THR A 142 10.22 -9.13 10.81
C THR A 142 10.24 -8.65 12.27
N VAL A 143 11.01 -7.61 12.59
CA VAL A 143 11.10 -7.10 13.97
C VAL A 143 9.86 -6.27 14.29
N HIS A 144 9.19 -6.54 15.42
CA HIS A 144 8.01 -5.82 15.90
C HIS A 144 8.30 -4.33 16.18
N SER A 145 7.31 -3.45 15.99
CA SER A 145 7.46 -1.99 16.06
C SER A 145 8.12 -1.49 17.36
N GLU A 146 7.80 -2.10 18.50
CA GLU A 146 8.32 -1.73 19.82
C GLU A 146 9.82 -2.03 19.97
N ALA A 147 10.34 -3.06 19.31
CA ALA A 147 11.76 -3.37 19.31
C ALA A 147 12.58 -2.49 18.36
N ARG A 148 11.92 -1.78 17.41
CA ARG A 148 12.62 -0.96 16.40
C ARG A 148 13.21 0.32 16.99
N GLU A 149 12.57 0.90 18.01
CA GLU A 149 13.10 2.10 18.69
C GLU A 149 14.44 1.80 19.38
N ILE A 150 14.60 0.60 19.92
CA ILE A 150 15.84 0.16 20.57
C ILE A 150 16.98 0.09 19.54
N TYR A 151 16.74 -0.46 18.34
CA TYR A 151 17.77 -0.58 17.30
C TYR A 151 18.21 0.75 16.69
N VAL A 152 17.36 1.79 16.71
CA VAL A 152 17.66 3.11 16.15
C VAL A 152 18.55 3.94 17.09
N ILE A 153 18.58 3.62 18.39
CA ILE A 153 19.25 4.41 19.43
C ILE A 153 20.63 3.85 19.83
N THR A 154 20.95 2.60 19.49
CA THR A 154 22.25 1.94 19.79
C THR A 154 23.25 2.00 18.65
#